data_AF-A0A9E0YZD6-F1
#
_entry.id   AF-A0A9E0YZD6-F1
#
_cell.length_a   1.000
_cell.length_b   1.000
_cell.length_c   1.000
_cell.angle_alpha   90.00
_cell.angle_beta   90.00
_cell.angle_gamma   90.00
#
_symmetry.space_group_name_H-M   'P 1'
#
loop_
_entity.id
_entity.type
_entity.pdbx_description
1 polymer ?
#
loop_
_entity_poly.entity_id
_entity_poly.type
_entity_poly.pdbx_seq_one_letter_code
_entity_poly.pdbx_strand_id
1 'polypeptide(L)'
;MELKLVTYKKENGKKIVDKTFCASEYTLSFGTIENFIKVIDIETLTRCKTDDDLLMWCGKAVLQGFDQIAPLMLDIFEDLTVEQLKTAATKDIAKVIIGVMKYTFSEIMSLGKEKN
;
A
#
# COMPACT_ATOMS: atom_id res chain seq x y z
N MET A 1 4.81 12.45 0.79
CA MET A 1 3.87 12.09 -0.29
C MET A 1 2.53 11.83 0.38
N GLU A 2 1.44 12.49 -0.03
CA GLU A 2 0.13 12.25 0.60
C GLU A 2 -0.49 10.94 0.04
N LEU A 3 -0.73 9.98 0.93
CA LEU A 3 -1.41 8.73 0.62
C LEU A 3 -2.90 8.90 0.87
N LYS A 4 -3.73 8.36 -0.03
CA LYS A 4 -5.18 8.47 0.04
C LYS A 4 -5.84 7.13 -0.21
N LEU A 5 -6.75 6.73 0.67
CA LEU A 5 -7.56 5.52 0.55
C LEU A 5 -9.04 5.87 0.62
N VAL A 6 -9.80 5.48 -0.40
CA VAL A 6 -11.25 5.71 -0.47
C VAL A 6 -12.00 4.41 -0.23
N THR A 7 -12.91 4.44 0.73
CA THR A 7 -13.80 3.34 1.09
C THR A 7 -15.21 3.62 0.61
N TYR A 8 -16.02 2.57 0.50
CA TYR A 8 -17.30 2.66 -0.16
C TYR A 8 -18.38 1.89 0.59
N LYS A 9 -19.60 2.41 0.57
CA LYS A 9 -20.78 1.71 1.08
C LYS A 9 -21.81 1.52 -0.02
N LYS A 10 -22.72 0.57 0.19
CA LYS A 10 -23.89 0.40 -0.66
C LYS A 10 -25.05 1.17 -0.04
N GLU A 11 -25.56 2.15 -0.77
CA GLU A 11 -26.77 2.88 -0.41
C GLU A 11 -27.74 2.77 -1.60
N ASN A 12 -28.95 2.29 -1.35
CA ASN A 12 -29.97 2.07 -2.40
C ASN A 12 -29.45 1.27 -3.61
N GLY A 13 -28.62 0.26 -3.37
CA GLY A 13 -28.04 -0.59 -4.42
C GLY A 13 -26.89 0.04 -5.21
N LYS A 14 -26.52 1.29 -4.93
CA LYS A 14 -25.41 2.00 -5.58
C LYS A 14 -24.19 2.06 -4.68
N LYS A 15 -23.00 1.89 -5.26
CA LYS A 15 -21.72 2.08 -4.58
C LYS A 15 -21.44 3.58 -4.47
N ILE A 16 -21.43 4.09 -3.25
CA ILE A 16 -21.12 5.50 -2.96
C ILE A 16 -19.87 5.57 -2.07
N VAL A 17 -19.17 6.70 -2.11
CA VAL A 17 -18.02 6.94 -1.22
C VAL A 17 -18.52 6.97 0.22
N ASP A 18 -17.87 6.22 1.10
CA ASP A 18 -18.16 6.20 2.54
C ASP A 18 -17.23 7.15 3.30
N LYS A 19 -15.95 6.79 3.39
CA LYS A 19 -14.92 7.61 4.04
C LYS A 19 -13.66 7.67 3.17
N THR A 20 -12.98 8.80 3.24
CA THR A 20 -11.67 9.03 2.65
C THR A 20 -10.65 9.16 3.77
N PHE A 21 -9.61 8.33 3.73
CA PHE A 21 -8.50 8.37 4.66
C PHE A 21 -7.30 9.01 3.97
N CYS A 22 -6.64 9.93 4.66
CA CYS A 22 -5.45 10.61 4.17
C CYS A 22 -4.32 10.39 5.18
N ALA A 23 -3.12 10.08 4.69
CA ALA A 23 -1.91 9.99 5.49
C ALA A 23 -0.81 10.80 4.81
N SER A 24 -0.40 11.90 5.46
CA SER A 24 0.68 12.78 5.00
C SER A 24 2.02 12.41 5.64
N GLU A 25 1.98 11.92 6.88
CA GLU A 25 3.11 11.44 7.66
C GLU A 25 2.70 10.09 8.24
N TYR A 26 3.52 9.07 8.05
CA TYR A 26 3.31 7.73 8.58
C TYR A 26 4.66 7.14 8.96
N THR A 27 4.72 6.47 10.10
CA THR A 27 5.89 5.71 10.53
C THR A 27 5.57 4.24 10.41
N LEU A 28 6.25 3.55 9.50
CA LEU A 28 6.04 2.11 9.33
C LEU A 28 6.87 1.36 10.36
N SER A 29 6.22 0.51 11.15
CA SER A 29 6.97 -0.35 12.05
C SER A 29 7.76 -1.40 11.26
N PHE A 30 8.96 -1.76 11.73
CA PHE A 30 9.80 -2.75 11.06
C PHE A 30 9.07 -4.09 10.88
N GLY A 31 8.26 -4.52 11.86
CA GLY A 31 7.49 -5.76 11.75
C GLY A 31 6.45 -5.75 10.62
N THR A 32 5.80 -4.59 10.40
CA THR A 32 4.89 -4.39 9.27
C THR A 32 5.63 -4.49 7.94
N ILE A 33 6.78 -3.83 7.82
CA ILE A 33 7.64 -3.87 6.63
C ILE A 33 8.20 -5.28 6.40
N GLU A 34 8.63 -5.98 7.44
CA GLU A 34 9.19 -7.32 7.38
C GLU A 34 8.17 -8.33 6.81
N ASN A 35 6.94 -8.29 7.32
CA ASN A 35 5.85 -9.12 6.80
C ASN A 35 5.53 -8.76 5.35
N PHE A 36 5.44 -7.47 5.04
CA PHE A 36 5.17 -7.01 3.69
C PHE A 36 6.26 -7.46 2.70
N ILE A 37 7.53 -7.28 3.04
CA ILE A 37 8.69 -7.71 2.24
C ILE A 37 8.68 -9.22 2.00
N LYS A 38 8.27 -10.05 2.97
CA LYS A 38 8.20 -11.51 2.81
C LYS A 38 7.19 -11.96 1.73
N VAL A 39 6.15 -11.16 1.49
CA VAL A 39 5.13 -11.44 0.46
C VAL A 39 5.51 -10.84 -0.89
N ILE A 40 6.35 -9.82 -0.85
CA ILE A 40 6.79 -9.10 -2.04
C ILE A 40 7.92 -9.85 -2.68
N ASP A 41 7.69 -10.27 -3.91
CA ASP A 41 8.77 -10.68 -4.79
C ASP A 41 9.59 -9.44 -5.20
N ILE A 42 10.57 -9.07 -4.36
CA ILE A 42 11.51 -7.96 -4.58
C ILE A 42 12.30 -8.19 -5.87
N GLU A 43 12.62 -9.44 -6.21
CA GLU A 43 13.34 -9.77 -7.44
C GLU A 43 12.50 -9.39 -8.66
N THR A 44 11.21 -9.72 -8.66
CA THR A 44 10.30 -9.26 -9.72
C THR A 44 10.11 -7.74 -9.71
N LEU A 45 10.02 -7.12 -8.53
CA LEU A 45 9.85 -5.67 -8.42
C LEU A 45 11.05 -4.89 -8.96
N THR A 46 12.27 -5.32 -8.69
CA THR A 46 13.50 -4.70 -9.20
C THR A 46 13.64 -4.83 -10.72
N ARG A 47 12.89 -5.76 -11.34
CA ARG A 47 12.78 -5.94 -12.78
C ARG A 47 11.67 -5.11 -13.41
N CYS A 48 10.76 -4.52 -12.63
CA CYS A 48 9.74 -3.61 -13.15
C CYS A 48 10.41 -2.34 -13.67
N LYS A 49 10.26 -2.07 -14.97
CA LYS A 49 10.84 -0.90 -15.63
C LYS A 49 9.81 0.17 -15.97
N THR A 50 8.55 -0.21 -16.01
CA THR A 50 7.42 0.65 -16.37
C THR A 50 6.38 0.72 -15.26
N ASP A 51 5.54 1.75 -15.29
CA ASP A 51 4.40 1.86 -14.36
C ASP A 51 3.38 0.73 -14.56
N ASP A 52 3.25 0.20 -15.78
CA ASP A 52 2.37 -0.96 -16.08
C ASP A 52 2.90 -2.25 -15.44
N ASP A 53 4.22 -2.47 -15.45
CA ASP A 53 4.84 -3.61 -14.76
C ASP A 53 4.59 -3.52 -13.25
N LEU A 54 4.74 -2.33 -12.67
CA LEU A 54 4.46 -2.06 -11.26
C LEU A 54 2.99 -2.30 -10.93
N LEU A 55 2.07 -1.87 -11.79
CA LEU A 55 0.64 -2.06 -11.61
C LEU A 55 0.25 -3.54 -11.65
N MET A 56 0.81 -4.30 -12.60
CA MET A 56 0.53 -5.73 -12.76
C MET A 56 1.09 -6.55 -11.60
N TRP A 57 2.29 -6.19 -11.14
CA TRP A 57 2.89 -6.77 -9.93
C TRP A 57 2.07 -6.45 -8.68
N CYS A 58 1.64 -5.19 -8.49
CA CYS A 58 0.76 -4.80 -7.38
C CYS A 58 -0.57 -5.55 -7.40
N GLY A 59 -1.15 -5.76 -8.58
CA GLY A 59 -2.36 -6.56 -8.73
C GLY A 59 -2.20 -7.98 -8.19
N LYS A 60 -1.07 -8.63 -8.49
CA LYS A 60 -0.76 -9.97 -7.95
C LYS A 60 -0.55 -9.94 -6.43
N ALA A 61 0.21 -8.98 -5.93
CA ALA A 61 0.45 -8.81 -4.49
C ALA A 61 -0.86 -8.60 -3.71
N VAL A 62 -1.77 -7.77 -4.24
CA VAL A 62 -3.09 -7.53 -3.63
C VAL A 62 -3.96 -8.78 -3.62
N LEU A 63 -3.92 -9.60 -4.68
CA LEU A 63 -4.69 -10.84 -4.77
C LEU A 63 -4.14 -11.97 -3.88
N GLN A 64 -2.83 -12.00 -3.66
CA GLN A 64 -2.16 -13.06 -2.89
C GLN A 64 -2.00 -12.74 -1.41
N GLY A 65 -2.18 -11.47 -1.01
CA GLY A 65 -1.67 -10.98 0.27
C GLY A 65 -2.61 -10.10 1.08
N PHE A 66 -3.94 -10.19 0.96
CA PHE A 66 -4.84 -9.34 1.76
C PHE A 66 -4.52 -9.40 3.27
N ASP A 67 -4.28 -10.60 3.81
CA ASP A 67 -3.95 -10.79 5.23
C ASP A 67 -2.62 -10.14 5.65
N GLN A 68 -1.74 -9.87 4.68
CA GLN A 68 -0.42 -9.26 4.89
C GLN A 68 -0.42 -7.76 4.57
N ILE A 69 -1.29 -7.32 3.66
CA ILE A 69 -1.49 -5.92 3.29
C ILE A 69 -2.39 -5.21 4.30
N ALA A 70 -3.33 -5.93 4.93
CA ALA A 70 -4.25 -5.35 5.89
C ALA A 70 -3.51 -4.71 7.08
N PRO A 71 -2.57 -5.39 7.77
CA PRO A 71 -1.76 -4.76 8.81
C PRO A 71 -1.05 -3.49 8.34
N LEU A 72 -0.47 -3.50 7.14
CA LEU A 72 0.20 -2.32 6.56
C LEU A 72 -0.77 -1.15 6.37
N MET A 73 -1.97 -1.40 5.84
CA MET A 73 -2.96 -0.36 5.62
C MET A 73 -3.48 0.23 6.93
N LEU A 74 -3.65 -0.60 7.96
CA LEU A 74 -4.07 -0.16 9.29
C LEU A 74 -2.97 0.63 10.01
N ASP A 75 -1.69 0.29 9.78
CA ASP A 75 -0.53 1.02 10.33
C ASP A 75 -0.37 2.42 9.68
N ILE A 76 -0.70 2.53 8.38
CA ILE A 76 -0.64 3.81 7.64
C ILE A 76 -1.84 4.71 7.96
N PHE A 77 -3.02 4.12 8.11
CA PHE A 77 -4.27 4.84 8.33
C PHE A 77 -4.84 4.48 9.70
N GLU A 78 -4.48 5.25 10.72
CA GLU A 78 -4.81 5.00 12.14
C GLU A 78 -6.32 4.80 12.41
N ASP A 79 -7.17 5.50 11.65
CA ASP A 79 -8.63 5.42 11.76
C ASP A 79 -9.29 4.31 10.90
N LEU A 80 -8.51 3.58 10.10
CA LEU A 80 -9.04 2.58 9.18
C LEU A 80 -9.36 1.30 9.94
N THR A 81 -10.52 0.71 9.63
CA THR A 81 -10.88 -0.63 10.14
C THR A 81 -10.75 -1.70 9.06
N VAL A 82 -10.59 -2.96 9.47
CA VAL A 82 -10.53 -4.11 8.56
C VAL A 82 -11.78 -4.19 7.67
N GLU A 83 -12.96 -3.89 8.23
CA GLU A 83 -14.22 -3.91 7.48
C GLU A 83 -14.25 -2.82 6.41
N GLN A 84 -13.82 -1.61 6.76
CA GLN A 84 -13.71 -0.50 5.81
C GLN A 84 -12.68 -0.80 4.71
N LEU A 85 -11.53 -1.38 5.05
CA LEU A 85 -10.51 -1.78 4.10
C LEU A 85 -11.05 -2.76 3.04
N LYS A 86 -11.90 -3.72 3.44
CA LYS A 86 -12.53 -4.66 2.49
C LYS A 86 -13.43 -3.99 1.45
N THR A 87 -13.90 -2.78 1.73
CA THR A 87 -14.73 -2.00 0.80
C THR A 87 -13.92 -1.05 -0.10
N ALA A 88 -12.63 -0.86 0.21
CA ALA A 88 -11.76 0.06 -0.50
C ALA A 88 -11.58 -0.34 -1.97
N ALA A 89 -11.32 0.64 -2.83
CA ALA A 89 -11.01 0.34 -4.22
C ALA A 89 -9.61 -0.27 -4.34
N THR A 90 -9.50 -1.42 -5.01
CA THR A 90 -8.24 -2.11 -5.30
C THR A 90 -7.18 -1.19 -5.92
N LYS A 91 -7.61 -0.26 -6.79
CA LYS A 91 -6.71 0.76 -7.38
C LYS A 91 -6.07 1.69 -6.36
N ASP A 92 -6.78 2.02 -5.28
CA ASP A 92 -6.29 2.93 -4.25
C ASP A 92 -5.36 2.18 -3.28
N ILE A 93 -5.70 0.92 -2.95
CA ILE A 93 -4.81 -0.02 -2.25
C ILE A 93 -3.47 -0.15 -3.01
N ALA A 94 -3.52 -0.40 -4.33
CA ALA A 94 -2.32 -0.50 -5.15
C ALA A 94 -1.49 0.79 -5.14
N LYS A 95 -2.12 1.97 -5.22
CA LYS A 95 -1.41 3.26 -5.14
C LYS A 95 -0.71 3.44 -3.80
N VAL A 96 -1.36 3.08 -2.69
CA VAL A 96 -0.77 3.15 -1.36
C VAL A 96 0.46 2.23 -1.27
N ILE A 97 0.33 0.99 -1.74
CA ILE A 97 1.44 0.02 -1.82
C ILE A 97 2.62 0.59 -2.62
N ILE A 98 2.37 1.13 -3.81
CA ILE A 98 3.42 1.72 -4.66
C ILE A 98 4.09 2.90 -3.95
N GLY A 99 3.31 3.76 -3.29
CA GLY A 99 3.82 4.90 -2.54
C GLY A 99 4.74 4.48 -1.39
N VAL A 100 4.30 3.50 -0.60
CA VAL A 100 5.07 2.91 0.50
C VAL A 100 6.36 2.27 0.00
N MET A 101 6.30 1.49 -1.08
CA MET A 101 7.50 0.84 -1.63
C MET A 101 8.49 1.89 -2.16
N LYS A 102 8.02 2.87 -2.94
CA LYS A 102 8.88 3.97 -3.43
C LYS A 102 9.55 4.72 -2.28
N TYR A 103 8.80 5.00 -1.22
CA TYR A 103 9.31 5.65 -0.03
C TYR A 103 10.37 4.80 0.69
N THR A 104 10.03 3.55 1.01
CA THR A 104 10.91 2.60 1.72
C THR A 104 12.21 2.35 0.95
N PHE A 105 12.14 2.11 -0.37
CA PHE A 105 13.34 1.97 -1.19
C PHE A 105 14.14 3.25 -1.28
N SER A 106 13.48 4.41 -1.38
CA SER A 106 14.18 5.70 -1.41
C SER A 106 14.93 5.95 -0.11
N GLU A 107 14.33 5.67 1.05
CA GLU A 107 15.00 5.79 2.35
C GLU A 107 16.17 4.81 2.50
N ILE A 108 15.97 3.54 2.14
CA ILE A 108 17.04 2.53 2.19
C ILE A 108 18.20 2.90 1.26
N MET A 109 17.90 3.37 0.04
CA MET A 109 18.93 3.80 -0.91
C MET A 109 19.59 5.12 -0.50
N SER A 110 18.89 6.05 0.16
CA SER A 110 19.48 7.29 0.65
C SER A 110 20.45 7.02 1.81
N LEU A 111 20.13 6.06 2.69
CA LEU A 111 21.06 5.59 3.73
C LEU A 111 22.36 5.02 3.14
N GLY A 112 22.30 4.41 1.94
CA GLY A 112 23.48 3.96 1.19
C GLY A 112 24.28 5.08 0.52
N LYS A 113 23.68 6.26 0.31
CA LYS A 113 24.33 7.43 -0.32
C LYS A 113 24.93 8.41 0.68
N GLU A 114 24.54 8.39 1.95
CA GLU A 114 25.13 9.23 3.00
C GLU A 114 26.57 8.81 3.41
N LYS A 115 27.18 7.85 2.70
CA LYS A 115 28.54 7.35 2.98
C LYS A 115 29.53 7.43 1.80
N ASN A 116 29.34 8.38 0.88
CA ASN A 116 30.38 8.78 -0.09
C ASN A 116 30.60 10.30 -0.08
#